data_AF-A0A2W5S8A8-F1
#
_entry.id   AF-A0A2W5S8A8-F1
#
_cell.length_a   1.000
_cell.length_b   1.000
_cell.length_c   1.000
_cell.angle_alpha   90.00
_cell.angle_beta   90.00
_cell.angle_gamma   90.00
#
_symmetry.space_group_name_H-M   'P 1'
#
loop_
_entity.id
_entity.type
_entity.pdbx_description
1 polymer ?
#
loop_
_entity_poly.entity_id
_entity_poly.type
_entity_poly.pdbx_seq_one_letter_code
_entity_poly.pdbx_strand_id
1 'polypeptide(L)'
;MAETGYGASRSSLRETLKWLTTVLTALGAALAAGATVSGLGGLSVDDRQDAMWGGGIAMVAILIAIAILVRLLTVSPFYLDDLLADTRLTAEIEKRKLEVLAPGTNTVANLKKKLQDAVRDVAARPDDEPTKAIYRAVSTEANQVVDLAAFLSLAKKVRCGMIWLGLLALIAFGGLAWFGYVIGRAAAAKPAPVAAVLQPGAGWAEVAAALSKECGDGPFAVTLAAQTGLTKGWTTTVTAPRCAGVAVTVPEALVTVTKP
;
A
#
# COMPACT_ATOMS: atom_id res chain seq x y z
N MET A 1 25.69 -18.61 -25.21
CA MET A 1 24.37 -18.34 -25.81
C MET A 1 23.95 -16.98 -25.28
N ALA A 2 23.83 -15.97 -26.14
CA ALA A 2 23.28 -14.69 -25.70
C ALA A 2 21.83 -14.94 -25.29
N GLU A 3 21.46 -14.60 -24.04
CA GLU A 3 20.05 -14.56 -23.66
C GLU A 3 19.35 -13.65 -24.66
N THR A 4 18.31 -14.18 -25.30
CA THR A 4 17.45 -13.40 -26.17
C THR A 4 16.92 -12.21 -25.36
N GLY A 5 16.94 -10.99 -25.92
CA GLY A 5 16.61 -9.77 -25.16
C GLY A 5 15.21 -9.79 -24.50
N TYR A 6 14.32 -10.67 -24.96
CA TYR A 6 12.98 -10.88 -24.39
C TYR A 6 13.00 -11.60 -23.03
N GLY A 7 13.90 -12.57 -22.82
CA GLY A 7 14.06 -13.25 -21.53
C GLY A 7 14.51 -12.30 -20.43
N ALA A 8 15.51 -11.47 -20.73
CA ALA A 8 16.00 -10.43 -19.84
C ALA A 8 14.91 -9.38 -19.52
N SER A 9 14.16 -8.94 -20.54
CA SER A 9 13.05 -7.98 -20.37
C SER A 9 11.94 -8.52 -19.45
N ARG A 10 11.59 -9.80 -19.59
CA ARG A 10 10.60 -10.46 -18.72
C ARG A 10 11.10 -10.55 -17.27
N SER A 11 12.38 -10.86 -17.06
CA SER A 11 12.98 -10.89 -15.73
C SER A 11 12.91 -9.53 -15.05
N SER A 12 13.31 -8.47 -15.77
CA SER A 12 13.27 -7.08 -15.28
C SER A 12 11.85 -6.63 -14.90
N LEU A 13 10.83 -6.99 -15.69
CA LEU A 13 9.43 -6.72 -15.33
C LEU A 13 9.00 -7.42 -14.05
N ARG A 14 9.38 -8.69 -13.88
CA ARG A 14 9.05 -9.46 -12.68
C ARG A 14 9.74 -8.88 -11.45
N GLU A 15 11.00 -8.48 -11.58
CA GLU A 15 11.75 -7.84 -10.51
C GLU A 15 11.13 -6.49 -10.12
N THR A 16 10.76 -5.67 -11.09
CA THR A 16 10.04 -4.40 -10.87
C THR A 16 8.72 -4.64 -10.09
N LEU A 17 7.93 -5.64 -10.49
CA LEU A 17 6.68 -5.99 -9.80
C LEU A 17 6.92 -6.48 -8.36
N LYS A 18 7.99 -7.23 -8.11
CA LYS A 18 8.37 -7.64 -6.74
C LYS A 18 8.70 -6.43 -5.88
N TRP A 19 9.57 -5.54 -6.36
CA TRP A 19 9.92 -4.31 -5.66
C TRP A 19 8.70 -3.46 -5.34
N LEU A 20 7.81 -3.26 -6.32
CA LEU A 20 6.57 -2.50 -6.12
C LEU A 20 5.66 -3.15 -5.07
N THR A 21 5.54 -4.48 -5.07
CA THR A 21 4.75 -5.22 -4.08
C THR A 21 5.32 -5.05 -2.67
N THR A 22 6.64 -5.12 -2.52
CA THR A 22 7.32 -4.91 -1.24
C THR A 22 7.10 -3.49 -0.72
N VAL A 23 7.22 -2.48 -1.58
CA VAL A 23 7.01 -1.08 -1.21
C VAL A 23 5.56 -0.85 -0.75
N LEU A 24 4.56 -1.37 -1.47
CA LEU A 24 3.16 -1.24 -1.08
C LEU A 24 2.85 -1.95 0.23
N THR A 25 3.44 -3.12 0.46
CA THR A 25 3.30 -3.86 1.73
C THR A 25 3.92 -3.07 2.88
N ALA A 26 5.10 -2.50 2.69
CA ALA A 26 5.77 -1.66 3.68
C ALA A 26 4.96 -0.39 3.98
N LEU A 27 4.40 0.27 2.96
CA LEU A 27 3.50 1.41 3.14
C LEU A 27 2.23 1.02 3.92
N GLY A 28 1.59 -0.10 3.57
CA GLY A 28 0.43 -0.61 4.30
C GLY A 28 0.74 -0.88 5.78
N ALA A 29 1.89 -1.48 6.07
CA ALA A 29 2.35 -1.72 7.44
C ALA A 29 2.64 -0.42 8.21
N ALA A 30 3.32 0.55 7.58
CA ALA A 30 3.60 1.85 8.17
C ALA A 30 2.32 2.62 8.48
N LEU A 31 1.31 2.54 7.60
CA LEU A 31 0.00 3.15 7.82
C LEU A 31 -0.75 2.48 8.98
N ALA A 32 -0.73 1.15 9.05
CA ALA A 32 -1.35 0.43 10.15
C ALA A 32 -0.69 0.79 11.50
N ALA A 33 0.65 0.90 11.53
CA ALA A 33 1.38 1.32 12.73
C ALA A 33 1.15 2.81 13.06
N GLY A 34 1.08 3.70 12.07
CA GLY A 34 0.81 5.12 12.29
C GLY A 34 -0.61 5.37 12.82
N ALA A 35 -1.59 4.57 12.38
CA ALA A 35 -2.98 4.65 12.82
C ALA A 35 -3.16 4.28 14.30
N THR A 36 -2.36 3.37 14.85
CA THR A 36 -2.43 3.02 16.28
C THR A 36 -1.83 4.09 17.19
N VAL A 37 -0.90 4.89 16.67
CA VAL A 37 -0.19 5.95 17.43
C VAL A 37 -0.93 7.29 17.38
N SER A 38 -1.72 7.55 16.34
CA SER A 38 -2.47 8.80 16.20
C SER A 38 -3.71 8.75 17.10
N GLY A 39 -3.90 9.78 17.94
CA GLY A 39 -4.82 9.82 19.08
C GLY A 39 -6.32 9.69 18.80
N LEU A 40 -6.74 8.61 18.14
CA LEU A 40 -8.11 8.20 17.84
C LEU A 40 -9.01 8.19 19.07
N GLY A 41 -8.44 7.97 20.27
CA GLY A 41 -9.16 8.00 21.53
C GLY A 41 -9.62 9.39 21.98
N GLY A 42 -9.06 10.47 21.42
CA GLY A 42 -9.41 11.85 21.75
C GLY A 42 -10.36 12.52 20.74
N LEU A 43 -10.72 11.84 19.65
CA LEU A 43 -11.64 12.36 18.64
C LEU A 43 -13.10 12.23 19.10
N SER A 44 -13.94 13.14 18.60
CA SER A 44 -15.39 12.98 18.70
C SER A 44 -15.84 11.69 17.99
N VAL A 45 -17.03 11.17 18.33
CA VAL A 45 -17.54 9.93 17.72
C VAL A 45 -17.64 10.05 16.20
N ASP A 46 -18.13 11.20 15.73
CA ASP A 46 -18.31 11.48 14.29
C ASP A 46 -16.96 11.59 13.59
N ASP A 47 -16.01 12.37 14.13
CA ASP A 47 -14.67 12.49 13.53
C ASP A 47 -13.91 11.15 13.54
N ARG A 48 -14.07 10.34 14.59
CA ARG A 48 -13.46 9.02 14.65
C ARG A 48 -14.02 8.11 13.56
N GLN A 49 -15.33 8.15 13.33
CA GLN A 49 -15.96 7.36 12.27
C GLN A 49 -15.48 7.79 10.88
N ASP A 50 -15.39 9.10 10.63
CA ASP A 50 -14.87 9.66 9.38
C ASP A 50 -13.40 9.28 9.14
N ALA A 51 -12.57 9.35 10.19
CA ALA A 51 -11.18 8.91 10.13
C ALA A 51 -11.09 7.40 9.84
N MET A 52 -11.90 6.57 10.51
CA MET A 52 -11.93 5.13 10.26
C MET A 52 -12.32 4.79 8.82
N TRP A 53 -13.28 5.51 8.24
CA TRP A 53 -13.63 5.32 6.82
C TRP A 53 -12.50 5.74 5.89
N GLY A 54 -11.88 6.91 6.10
CA GLY A 54 -10.75 7.36 5.28
C GLY A 54 -9.58 6.38 5.29
N GLY A 55 -9.16 5.96 6.48
CA GLY A 55 -8.10 4.97 6.66
C GLY A 55 -8.48 3.58 6.13
N GLY A 56 -9.72 3.15 6.34
CA GLY A 56 -10.24 1.87 5.87
C GLY A 56 -10.28 1.77 4.35
N ILE A 57 -10.78 2.81 3.66
CA ILE A 57 -10.81 2.89 2.20
C ILE A 57 -9.38 2.83 1.64
N ALA A 58 -8.44 3.57 2.23
CA ALA A 58 -7.05 3.54 1.80
C ALA A 58 -6.44 2.14 1.96
N MET A 59 -6.69 1.47 3.09
CA MET A 59 -6.20 0.13 3.35
C MET A 59 -6.76 -0.89 2.35
N VAL A 60 -8.07 -0.86 2.10
CA VAL A 60 -8.72 -1.76 1.12
C VAL A 60 -8.14 -1.53 -0.28
N ALA A 61 -7.95 -0.28 -0.69
CA ALA A 61 -7.35 0.04 -1.99
C ALA A 61 -5.92 -0.53 -2.13
N ILE A 62 -5.09 -0.41 -1.08
CA ILE A 62 -3.74 -0.99 -1.05
C ILE A 62 -3.79 -2.52 -1.15
N LEU A 63 -4.68 -3.19 -0.39
CA LEU A 63 -4.82 -4.64 -0.43
C LEU A 63 -5.28 -5.14 -1.82
N ILE A 64 -6.22 -4.46 -2.46
CA ILE A 64 -6.64 -4.78 -3.83
C ILE A 64 -5.47 -4.58 -4.80
N ALA A 65 -4.69 -3.51 -4.64
CA ALA A 65 -3.51 -3.27 -5.48
C ALA A 65 -2.47 -4.39 -5.34
N ILE A 66 -2.21 -4.86 -4.11
CA ILE A 66 -1.35 -6.01 -3.85
C ILE A 66 -1.91 -7.27 -4.53
N ALA A 67 -3.21 -7.55 -4.41
CA ALA A 67 -3.83 -8.71 -5.06
C ALA A 67 -3.68 -8.67 -6.59
N ILE A 68 -3.84 -7.50 -7.21
CA ILE A 68 -3.60 -7.32 -8.64
C ILE A 68 -2.14 -7.58 -9.00
N LEU A 69 -1.18 -7.09 -8.21
CA LEU A 69 0.25 -7.32 -8.43
C LEU A 69 0.63 -8.79 -8.30
N VAL A 70 0.11 -9.49 -7.29
CA VAL A 70 0.31 -10.94 -7.13
C VAL A 70 -0.25 -11.68 -8.34
N ARG A 71 -1.43 -11.30 -8.82
CA ARG A 71 -2.03 -11.89 -10.03
C ARG A 71 -1.21 -11.61 -11.30
N LEU A 72 -0.55 -10.45 -11.39
CA LEU A 72 0.38 -10.13 -12.47
C LEU A 72 1.70 -10.90 -12.36
N LEU A 73 2.14 -11.21 -11.14
CA LEU A 73 3.35 -12.00 -10.86
C LEU A 73 3.16 -13.50 -11.12
N THR A 74 1.94 -14.03 -10.97
CA THR A 74 1.61 -15.41 -11.33
C THR A 74 1.55 -15.56 -12.84
N VAL A 75 2.69 -15.93 -13.45
CA VAL A 75 2.76 -16.23 -14.88
C VAL A 75 2.33 -17.68 -15.10
N SER A 76 1.18 -17.89 -15.73
CA SER A 76 0.79 -19.21 -16.25
C SER A 76 1.84 -19.70 -17.24
N PRO A 77 2.24 -20.99 -17.19
CA PRO A 77 3.08 -21.55 -18.24
C PRO A 77 2.36 -21.34 -19.58
N PHE A 78 3.10 -20.85 -20.57
CA PHE A 78 2.55 -20.48 -21.87
C PHE A 78 3.05 -21.49 -22.89
N TYR A 79 2.14 -22.19 -23.55
CA TYR A 79 2.46 -23.20 -24.55
C TYR A 79 2.16 -22.70 -25.95
N LEU A 80 2.77 -23.34 -26.96
CA LEU A 80 2.52 -23.03 -28.37
C LEU A 80 1.05 -23.23 -28.75
N ASP A 81 0.36 -24.14 -28.06
CA ASP A 81 -1.06 -24.41 -28.26
C ASP A 81 -1.94 -23.25 -27.76
N ASP A 82 -1.58 -22.64 -26.63
CA ASP A 82 -2.26 -21.45 -26.11
C ASP A 82 -2.10 -20.27 -27.09
N LEU A 83 -0.94 -20.19 -27.75
CA LEU A 83 -0.68 -19.15 -28.74
C LEU A 83 -1.62 -19.29 -29.95
N LEU A 84 -1.77 -20.50 -30.47
CA LEU A 84 -2.63 -20.77 -31.63
C LEU A 84 -4.12 -20.60 -31.30
N ALA A 85 -4.51 -20.81 -30.04
CA ALA A 85 -5.87 -20.56 -29.57
C ALA A 85 -6.19 -19.05 -29.51
N ASP A 86 -5.20 -18.18 -29.28
CA ASP A 86 -5.37 -16.72 -29.29
C ASP A 86 -5.05 -16.11 -30.67
N THR A 87 -6.10 -15.93 -31.46
CA THR A 87 -6.03 -15.33 -32.80
C THR A 87 -5.48 -13.90 -32.79
N ARG A 88 -5.67 -13.14 -31.70
CA ARG A 88 -5.17 -11.75 -31.62
C ARG A 88 -3.67 -11.72 -31.39
N LEU A 89 -3.17 -12.54 -30.46
CA LEU A 89 -1.74 -12.69 -30.21
C LEU A 89 -1.02 -13.23 -31.44
N THR A 90 -1.60 -14.25 -32.09
CA THR A 90 -1.06 -14.80 -33.33
C THR A 90 -0.97 -13.72 -34.42
N ALA A 91 -2.03 -12.96 -34.65
CA ALA A 91 -2.02 -11.87 -35.64
C ALA A 91 -0.98 -10.77 -35.31
N GLU A 92 -0.76 -10.48 -34.03
CA GLU A 92 0.20 -9.45 -33.61
C GLU A 92 1.66 -9.90 -33.76
N ILE A 93 1.96 -11.17 -33.44
CA ILE A 93 3.27 -11.79 -33.74
C ILE A 93 3.48 -11.85 -35.25
N GLU A 94 2.44 -12.24 -35.98
CA GLU A 94 2.46 -12.31 -37.42
C GLU A 94 2.64 -10.94 -38.08
N LYS A 95 2.16 -9.87 -37.47
CA LYS A 95 2.44 -8.49 -37.93
C LYS A 95 3.90 -8.11 -37.71
N ARG A 96 4.54 -8.64 -36.67
CA ARG A 96 5.96 -8.44 -36.34
C ARG A 96 6.89 -9.45 -37.02
N LYS A 97 6.38 -10.20 -38.02
CA LYS A 97 7.03 -11.28 -38.79
C LYS A 97 8.50 -11.06 -39.18
N LEU A 98 8.91 -9.81 -39.38
CA LEU A 98 10.20 -9.45 -39.98
C LEU A 98 11.41 -9.57 -39.04
N GLU A 99 11.22 -9.67 -37.71
CA GLU A 99 12.34 -9.60 -36.78
C GLU A 99 12.69 -10.93 -36.09
N VAL A 100 11.76 -11.90 -36.01
CA VAL A 100 11.90 -13.05 -35.11
C VAL A 100 11.78 -14.41 -35.81
N LEU A 101 11.08 -14.50 -36.94
CA LEU A 101 10.90 -15.77 -37.64
C LEU A 101 12.00 -15.95 -38.70
N ALA A 102 12.61 -17.14 -38.72
CA ALA A 102 13.58 -17.48 -39.76
C ALA A 102 12.94 -17.44 -41.16
N PRO A 103 13.71 -17.05 -42.20
CA PRO A 103 13.22 -17.03 -43.58
C PRO A 103 12.71 -18.42 -43.98
N GLY A 104 11.42 -18.52 -44.30
CA GLY A 104 10.74 -19.79 -44.63
C GLY A 104 9.84 -20.35 -43.53
N THR A 105 9.69 -19.68 -42.38
CA THR A 105 8.69 -20.03 -41.35
C THR A 105 7.67 -18.88 -41.22
N ASN A 106 6.78 -18.76 -42.21
CA ASN A 106 5.95 -17.55 -42.37
C ASN A 106 4.76 -17.43 -41.39
N THR A 107 4.45 -18.49 -40.64
CA THR A 107 3.32 -18.54 -39.70
C THR A 107 3.68 -19.38 -38.47
N VAL A 108 3.05 -19.07 -37.33
CA VAL A 108 3.22 -19.84 -36.07
C VAL A 108 2.74 -21.28 -36.25
N ALA A 109 1.69 -21.50 -37.07
CA ALA A 109 1.21 -22.83 -37.42
C ALA A 109 2.27 -23.67 -38.15
N ASN A 110 3.02 -23.06 -39.08
CA ASN A 110 4.12 -23.74 -39.77
C ASN A 110 5.27 -24.06 -38.82
N LEU A 111 5.57 -23.19 -37.86
CA LEU A 111 6.57 -23.45 -36.83
C LEU A 111 6.17 -24.64 -35.95
N LYS A 112 4.90 -24.69 -35.50
CA LYS A 112 4.37 -25.85 -34.76
C LYS A 112 4.53 -27.14 -35.56
N LYS A 113 4.15 -27.12 -36.83
CA LYS A 113 4.26 -28.29 -37.71
C LYS A 113 5.72 -28.73 -37.87
N LYS A 114 6.64 -27.79 -38.14
CA LYS A 114 8.09 -28.07 -38.21
C LYS A 114 8.62 -28.68 -36.90
N LEU A 115 8.19 -28.15 -35.76
CA LEU A 115 8.60 -28.68 -34.45
C LEU A 115 8.06 -30.10 -34.23
N GLN A 116 6.80 -30.36 -34.56
CA GLN A 116 6.20 -31.71 -34.48
C GLN A 116 6.90 -32.71 -35.40
N ASP A 117 7.21 -32.30 -36.64
CA ASP A 117 7.95 -33.12 -37.59
C ASP A 117 9.38 -33.41 -37.08
N ALA A 118 10.08 -32.41 -36.55
CA ALA A 118 11.41 -32.59 -35.98
C ALA A 118 11.41 -33.51 -34.74
N VAL A 119 10.41 -33.38 -33.85
CA VAL A 119 10.24 -34.28 -32.69
C VAL A 119 10.00 -35.71 -33.17
N ARG A 120 9.15 -35.92 -34.18
CA ARG A 120 8.89 -37.23 -34.77
C ARG A 120 10.16 -37.83 -35.37
N ASP A 121 10.95 -37.03 -36.09
CA ASP A 121 12.18 -37.50 -36.74
C ASP A 121 13.26 -37.89 -35.73
N VAL A 122 13.43 -37.12 -34.64
CA VAL A 122 14.33 -37.47 -33.52
C VAL A 122 13.87 -38.76 -32.84
N ALA A 123 12.56 -38.93 -32.63
CA ALA A 123 12.01 -40.16 -32.05
C ALA A 123 12.23 -41.39 -32.94
N ALA A 124 12.18 -41.23 -34.26
CA ALA A 124 12.43 -42.30 -35.22
C ALA A 124 13.92 -42.63 -35.38
N ARG A 125 14.81 -41.65 -35.17
CA ARG A 125 16.27 -41.79 -35.36
C ARG A 125 17.03 -41.14 -34.19
N PRO A 126 17.03 -41.76 -33.00
CA PRO A 126 17.58 -41.15 -31.78
C PRO A 126 19.10 -40.96 -31.82
N ASP A 127 19.84 -41.69 -32.66
CA ASP A 127 21.30 -41.61 -32.74
C ASP A 127 21.81 -40.69 -33.86
N ASP A 128 20.92 -40.12 -34.69
CA ASP A 128 21.30 -39.29 -35.83
C ASP A 128 21.56 -37.83 -35.41
N GLU A 129 22.84 -37.45 -35.29
CA GLU A 129 23.26 -36.10 -34.89
C GLU A 129 22.73 -34.97 -35.78
N PRO A 130 22.71 -35.10 -37.13
CA PRO A 130 22.06 -34.12 -38.01
C PRO A 130 20.59 -33.87 -37.64
N THR A 131 19.80 -34.92 -37.38
CA THR A 131 18.39 -34.80 -36.98
C THR A 131 18.26 -34.09 -35.63
N LYS A 132 19.13 -34.39 -34.66
CA LYS A 132 19.17 -33.65 -33.38
C LYS A 132 19.52 -32.17 -33.57
N ALA A 133 20.44 -31.84 -34.48
CA ALA A 133 20.83 -30.46 -34.76
C ALA A 133 19.66 -29.65 -35.33
N ILE A 134 18.88 -30.23 -36.24
CA ILE A 134 17.65 -29.62 -36.78
C ILE A 134 16.63 -29.40 -35.66
N TYR A 135 16.39 -30.40 -34.80
CA TYR A 135 15.50 -30.25 -33.65
C TYR A 135 15.96 -29.12 -32.71
N ARG A 136 17.25 -29.03 -32.40
CA ARG A 136 17.80 -27.93 -31.57
C ARG A 136 17.58 -26.56 -32.23
N ALA A 137 17.76 -26.45 -33.54
CA ALA A 137 17.51 -25.21 -34.26
C ALA A 137 16.02 -24.81 -34.22
N VAL A 138 15.11 -25.73 -34.56
CA VAL A 138 13.66 -25.48 -34.58
C VAL A 138 13.11 -25.22 -33.18
N SER A 139 13.59 -25.95 -32.17
CA SER A 139 13.21 -25.71 -30.76
C SER A 139 13.69 -24.35 -30.25
N THR A 140 14.87 -23.88 -30.70
CA THR A 140 15.37 -22.53 -30.36
C THR A 140 14.46 -21.45 -30.95
N GLU A 141 14.06 -21.58 -32.23
CA GLU A 141 13.09 -20.67 -32.86
C GLU A 141 11.72 -20.71 -32.14
N ALA A 142 11.22 -21.91 -31.83
CA ALA A 142 9.96 -22.08 -31.10
C ALA A 142 10.01 -21.40 -29.73
N ASN A 143 11.10 -21.58 -28.97
CA ASN A 143 11.29 -20.93 -27.67
C ASN A 143 11.32 -19.40 -27.80
N GLN A 144 11.97 -18.85 -28.82
CA GLN A 144 11.98 -17.40 -29.07
C GLN A 144 10.57 -16.84 -29.34
N VAL A 145 9.76 -17.56 -30.13
CA VAL A 145 8.37 -17.15 -30.41
C VAL A 145 7.50 -17.27 -29.16
N VAL A 146 7.67 -18.33 -28.37
CA VAL A 146 6.96 -18.51 -27.08
C VAL A 146 7.35 -17.41 -26.10
N ASP A 147 8.62 -17.05 -26.00
CA ASP A 147 9.10 -15.98 -25.12
C ASP A 147 8.55 -14.62 -25.54
N LEU A 148 8.54 -14.31 -26.84
CA LEU A 148 7.91 -13.10 -27.36
C LEU A 148 6.41 -13.06 -27.05
N ALA A 149 5.70 -14.17 -27.28
CA ALA A 149 4.28 -14.27 -27.00
C ALA A 149 3.97 -14.07 -25.51
N ALA A 150 4.76 -14.72 -24.64
CA ALA A 150 4.67 -14.57 -23.19
C ALA A 150 4.94 -13.12 -22.77
N PHE A 151 5.93 -12.45 -23.38
CA PHE A 151 6.21 -11.05 -23.15
C PHE A 151 5.06 -10.13 -23.57
N LEU A 152 4.51 -10.28 -24.77
CA LEU A 152 3.39 -9.46 -25.25
C LEU A 152 2.12 -9.66 -24.40
N SER A 153 1.84 -10.90 -24.03
CA SER A 153 0.74 -11.24 -23.11
C SER A 153 0.93 -10.58 -21.75
N LEU A 154 2.15 -10.67 -21.18
CA LEU A 154 2.48 -10.02 -19.92
C LEU A 154 2.40 -8.50 -20.02
N ALA A 155 2.98 -7.89 -21.05
CA ALA A 155 2.98 -6.46 -21.28
C ALA A 155 1.56 -5.90 -21.38
N LYS A 156 0.66 -6.61 -22.09
CA LYS A 156 -0.77 -6.26 -22.17
C LYS A 156 -1.45 -6.35 -20.81
N LYS A 157 -1.24 -7.45 -20.07
CA LYS A 157 -1.78 -7.61 -18.71
C LYS A 157 -1.28 -6.51 -17.78
N VAL A 158 0.02 -6.20 -17.82
CA VAL A 158 0.64 -5.13 -17.04
C VAL A 158 0.04 -3.78 -17.41
N ARG A 159 -0.11 -3.46 -18.71
CA ARG A 159 -0.71 -2.19 -19.15
C ARG A 159 -2.15 -2.02 -18.67
N CYS A 160 -2.97 -3.06 -18.80
CA CYS A 160 -4.34 -3.04 -18.28
C CYS A 160 -4.35 -2.95 -16.73
N GLY A 161 -3.47 -3.69 -16.06
CA GLY A 161 -3.33 -3.65 -14.60
C GLY A 161 -2.85 -2.29 -14.09
N MET A 162 -1.96 -1.61 -14.82
CA MET A 162 -1.37 -0.33 -14.41
C MET A 162 -2.40 0.79 -14.33
N ILE A 163 -3.41 0.79 -15.19
CA ILE A 163 -4.53 1.74 -15.11
C ILE A 163 -5.27 1.53 -13.77
N TRP A 164 -5.60 0.28 -13.45
CA TRP A 164 -6.26 -0.05 -12.18
C TRP A 164 -5.40 0.27 -10.96
N LEU A 165 -4.10 -0.05 -11.02
CA LEU A 165 -3.15 0.30 -9.95
C LEU A 165 -3.05 1.82 -9.76
N GLY A 166 -3.05 2.59 -10.85
CA GLY A 166 -3.08 4.05 -10.79
C GLY A 166 -4.35 4.59 -10.13
N LEU A 167 -5.52 4.04 -10.48
CA LEU A 167 -6.79 4.41 -9.84
C LEU A 167 -6.81 4.05 -8.35
N LEU A 168 -6.35 2.86 -8.00
CA LEU A 168 -6.26 2.42 -6.60
C LEU A 168 -5.27 3.28 -5.80
N ALA A 169 -4.16 3.70 -6.40
CA ALA A 169 -3.23 4.62 -5.77
C ALA A 169 -3.89 5.98 -5.49
N LEU A 170 -4.65 6.54 -6.44
CA LEU A 170 -5.41 7.79 -6.22
C LEU A 170 -6.43 7.64 -5.09
N ILE A 171 -7.16 6.53 -5.04
CA ILE A 171 -8.11 6.24 -3.96
C ILE A 171 -7.37 6.13 -2.61
N ALA A 172 -6.23 5.44 -2.58
CA ALA A 172 -5.43 5.32 -1.37
C ALA A 172 -4.92 6.69 -0.88
N PHE A 173 -4.37 7.52 -1.77
CA PHE A 173 -3.93 8.87 -1.42
C PHE A 173 -5.09 9.76 -0.97
N GLY A 174 -6.25 9.67 -1.63
CA GLY A 174 -7.45 10.39 -1.23
C GLY A 174 -7.93 9.99 0.17
N GLY A 175 -7.99 8.69 0.46
CA GLY A 175 -8.36 8.18 1.79
C GLY A 175 -7.40 8.61 2.89
N LEU A 176 -6.08 8.60 2.60
CA LEU A 176 -5.06 9.07 3.54
C LEU A 176 -5.08 10.58 3.76
N ALA A 177 -5.29 11.37 2.70
CA ALA A 177 -5.45 12.81 2.81
C ALA A 177 -6.68 13.16 3.63
N TRP A 178 -7.79 12.46 3.41
CA TRP A 178 -9.00 12.60 4.23
C TRP A 178 -8.75 12.24 5.69
N PHE A 179 -8.11 11.10 5.96
CA PHE A 179 -7.74 10.69 7.31
C PHE A 179 -6.89 11.73 8.03
N GLY A 180 -5.84 12.24 7.36
CA GLY A 180 -4.98 13.29 7.90
C GLY A 180 -5.71 14.60 8.13
N TYR A 181 -6.63 14.97 7.23
CA TYR A 181 -7.47 16.16 7.36
C TYR A 181 -8.38 16.09 8.60
N VAL A 182 -9.06 14.96 8.82
CA VAL A 182 -9.95 14.76 9.97
C VAL A 182 -9.16 14.83 11.28
N ILE A 183 -8.00 14.18 11.35
CA ILE A 183 -7.12 14.26 12.52
C ILE A 183 -6.64 15.69 12.77
N GLY A 184 -6.23 16.40 11.71
CA GLY A 184 -5.77 17.79 11.81
C GLY A 184 -6.87 18.73 12.29
N ARG A 185 -8.09 18.58 11.78
CA ARG A 185 -9.27 19.34 12.23
C ARG A 185 -9.57 19.09 13.70
N ALA A 186 -9.57 17.82 14.12
CA ALA A 186 -9.82 17.48 15.51
C ALA A 186 -8.73 18.00 16.46
N ALA A 187 -7.46 17.99 16.02
CA ALA A 187 -6.36 18.57 16.77
C ALA A 187 -6.46 20.10 16.89
N ALA A 188 -7.00 20.78 15.87
CA ALA A 188 -7.25 22.22 15.87
C ALA A 188 -8.50 22.60 16.71
N ALA A 189 -9.47 21.70 16.82
CA ALA A 189 -10.70 21.89 17.59
C ALA A 189 -10.53 21.71 19.11
N LYS A 190 -9.29 21.58 19.61
CA LYS A 190 -9.03 21.55 21.06
C LYS A 190 -9.69 22.77 21.70
N PRO A 191 -10.55 22.59 22.72
CA PRO A 191 -11.26 23.70 23.34
C PRO A 191 -10.25 24.73 23.84
N ALA A 192 -10.53 26.00 23.58
CA ALA A 192 -9.78 27.10 24.18
C ALA A 192 -9.71 26.88 25.70
N PRO A 193 -8.57 27.16 26.36
CA PRO A 193 -8.47 27.02 27.81
C PRO A 193 -9.61 27.80 28.47
N VAL A 194 -10.50 27.08 29.15
CA VAL A 194 -11.61 27.70 29.86
C VAL A 194 -11.03 28.27 31.14
N ALA A 195 -11.09 29.59 31.29
CA ALA A 195 -10.79 30.25 32.55
C ALA A 195 -11.86 29.81 33.56
N ALA A 196 -11.57 28.77 34.34
CA ALA A 196 -12.43 28.34 35.42
C ALA A 196 -11.98 29.02 36.72
N VAL A 197 -12.94 29.65 37.40
CA VAL A 197 -12.72 30.27 38.71
C VAL A 197 -12.84 29.17 39.76
N LEU A 198 -11.72 28.82 40.39
CA LEU A 198 -11.70 27.89 41.50
C LEU A 198 -12.35 28.57 42.71
N GLN A 199 -13.53 28.11 43.13
CA GLN A 199 -14.15 28.59 44.36
C GLN A 199 -13.63 27.76 45.56
N PRO A 200 -13.05 28.39 46.60
CA PRO A 200 -12.59 27.67 47.78
C PRO A 200 -13.78 27.02 48.50
N GLY A 201 -13.69 25.73 48.77
CA GLY A 201 -14.73 24.92 49.40
C GLY A 201 -14.19 23.64 50.04
N ALA A 202 -15.06 22.85 50.67
CA ALA A 202 -14.69 21.57 51.27
C ALA A 202 -14.07 20.63 50.23
N GLY A 203 -12.87 20.10 50.50
CA GLY A 203 -12.09 19.26 49.57
C GLY A 203 -10.89 19.96 48.91
N TRP A 204 -10.77 21.30 49.01
CA TRP A 204 -9.61 22.04 48.48
C TRP A 204 -8.36 21.98 49.35
N ALA A 205 -8.48 21.59 50.62
CA ALA A 205 -7.36 21.60 51.56
C ALA A 205 -6.19 20.75 51.09
N GLU A 206 -6.45 19.58 50.49
CA GLU A 206 -5.42 18.68 49.99
C GLU A 206 -4.74 19.22 48.72
N VAL A 207 -5.53 19.77 47.79
CA VAL A 207 -5.04 20.38 46.55
C VAL A 207 -4.22 21.65 46.87
N ALA A 208 -4.70 22.48 47.80
CA ALA A 208 -4.01 23.66 48.28
C ALA A 208 -2.71 23.32 49.01
N ALA A 209 -2.71 22.25 49.83
CA ALA A 209 -1.49 21.78 50.51
C ALA A 209 -0.46 21.21 49.53
N ALA A 210 -0.90 20.49 48.48
CA ALA A 210 -0.01 20.01 47.43
C ALA A 210 0.59 21.17 46.63
N LEU A 211 -0.23 22.18 46.30
CA LEU A 211 0.22 23.38 45.58
C LEU A 211 1.10 24.29 46.44
N SER A 212 0.81 24.48 47.73
CA SER A 212 1.66 25.30 48.60
C SER A 212 3.02 24.66 48.85
N LYS A 213 3.07 23.32 48.90
CA LYS A 213 4.33 22.57 49.00
C LYS A 213 5.25 22.80 47.79
N GLU A 214 4.68 22.85 46.58
CA GLU A 214 5.46 23.00 45.34
C GLU A 214 5.67 24.47 44.94
N CYS A 215 4.71 25.36 45.25
CA CYS A 215 4.67 26.75 44.76
C CYS A 215 4.93 27.82 45.82
N GLY A 216 4.96 27.44 47.10
CA GLY A 216 4.98 28.35 48.24
C GLY A 216 3.60 28.97 48.53
N ASP A 217 3.54 29.77 49.59
CA ASP A 217 2.32 30.44 50.02
C ASP A 217 2.07 31.72 49.19
N GLY A 218 0.93 31.79 48.51
CA GLY A 218 0.51 32.98 47.75
C GLY A 218 -0.63 32.73 46.77
N PRO A 219 -1.31 33.76 46.26
CA PRO A 219 -2.34 33.61 45.24
C PRO A 219 -1.70 33.19 43.90
N PHE A 220 -2.25 32.16 43.25
CA PHE A 220 -1.79 31.67 41.95
C PHE A 220 -2.94 31.61 40.94
N ALA A 221 -2.64 31.95 39.69
CA ALA A 221 -3.56 31.79 38.56
C ALA A 221 -3.41 30.38 37.96
N VAL A 222 -4.53 29.70 37.75
CA VAL A 222 -4.56 28.34 37.21
C VAL A 222 -5.31 28.34 35.90
N THR A 223 -4.74 27.67 34.89
CA THR A 223 -5.42 27.41 33.63
C THR A 223 -5.88 25.96 33.64
N LEU A 224 -7.19 25.74 33.54
CA LEU A 224 -7.78 24.40 33.48
C LEU A 224 -7.87 23.95 32.01
N ALA A 225 -7.28 22.79 31.73
CA ALA A 225 -7.49 22.09 30.47
C ALA A 225 -8.30 20.83 30.75
N ALA A 226 -9.47 20.71 30.10
CA ALA A 226 -10.24 19.48 30.10
C ALA A 226 -9.40 18.39 29.41
N GLN A 227 -9.21 17.23 30.05
CA GLN A 227 -8.66 16.08 29.33
C GLN A 227 -9.75 15.48 28.45
N THR A 228 -9.48 15.40 27.15
CA THR A 228 -10.31 14.64 26.21
C THR A 228 -9.71 13.24 26.05
N GLY A 229 -10.42 12.19 26.49
CA GLY A 229 -9.97 10.80 26.42
C GLY A 229 -10.70 9.82 27.34
N LEU A 230 -10.16 8.60 27.49
CA LEU A 230 -10.73 7.50 28.29
C LEU A 230 -10.76 7.78 29.80
N THR A 231 -9.85 8.60 30.30
CA THR A 231 -9.88 9.14 31.66
C THR A 231 -10.59 10.48 31.64
N LYS A 232 -11.84 10.51 32.09
CA LYS A 232 -12.56 11.77 32.35
C LYS A 232 -11.86 12.49 33.50
N GLY A 233 -11.36 13.69 33.27
CA GLY A 233 -10.66 14.47 34.29
C GLY A 233 -10.24 15.85 33.80
N TRP A 234 -9.87 16.72 34.73
CA TRP A 234 -9.31 18.03 34.44
C TRP A 234 -7.84 18.05 34.84
N THR A 235 -6.98 18.53 33.94
CA THR A 235 -5.60 18.89 34.28
C THR A 235 -5.52 20.38 34.49
N THR A 236 -5.12 20.79 35.68
CA THR A 236 -4.74 22.17 35.96
C THR A 236 -3.28 22.37 35.60
N THR A 237 -2.99 23.34 34.74
CA THR A 237 -1.64 23.86 34.57
C THR A 237 -1.56 25.19 35.32
N VAL A 238 -0.71 25.25 36.34
CA VAL A 238 -0.52 26.48 37.12
C VAL A 238 0.35 27.44 36.32
N THR A 239 -0.17 28.64 36.04
CA THR A 239 0.53 29.68 35.26
C THR A 239 1.21 30.68 36.20
N ALA A 240 1.83 30.20 37.27
CA ALA A 240 2.62 31.03 38.18
C ALA A 240 4.11 30.92 37.80
N PRO A 241 4.89 32.02 37.79
CA PRO A 241 6.29 32.00 37.38
C PRO A 241 7.19 31.09 38.23
N ARG A 242 6.77 30.78 39.46
CA ARG A 242 7.45 29.83 40.36
C ARG A 242 7.00 28.37 40.21
N CYS A 243 5.94 28.11 39.44
CA CYS A 243 5.28 26.81 39.32
C CYS A 243 4.88 26.42 37.90
N ALA A 244 5.49 27.06 36.90
CA ALA A 244 5.24 26.76 35.51
C ALA A 244 5.56 25.28 35.23
N GLY A 245 4.54 24.49 34.87
CA GLY A 245 4.69 23.07 34.54
C GLY A 245 4.28 22.09 35.63
N VAL A 246 3.88 22.53 36.82
CA VAL A 246 3.31 21.64 37.84
C VAL A 246 1.90 21.21 37.42
N ALA A 247 1.69 19.90 37.25
CA ALA A 247 0.40 19.30 36.94
C ALA A 247 -0.20 18.69 38.21
N VAL A 248 -1.39 19.15 38.59
CA VAL A 248 -2.15 18.59 39.72
C VAL A 248 -3.47 18.04 39.19
N THR A 249 -3.86 16.87 39.68
CA THR A 249 -5.16 16.27 39.36
C THR A 249 -6.21 16.90 40.26
N VAL A 250 -7.21 17.57 39.68
CA VAL A 250 -8.33 18.15 40.43
C VAL A 250 -9.53 17.21 40.32
N PRO A 251 -10.15 16.78 41.44
CA PRO A 251 -11.40 16.02 41.42
C PRO A 251 -12.49 16.76 40.66
N GLU A 252 -13.22 16.05 39.79
CA GLU A 252 -14.30 16.62 38.97
C GLU A 252 -15.37 17.33 39.82
N ALA A 253 -15.63 16.83 41.03
CA ALA A 253 -16.58 17.41 41.98
C ALA A 253 -16.24 18.84 42.43
N LEU A 254 -14.99 19.29 42.23
CA LEU A 254 -14.52 20.63 42.62
C LEU A 254 -14.47 21.62 41.46
N VAL A 255 -14.82 21.21 40.23
CA VAL A 255 -14.77 22.06 39.04
C VAL A 255 -16.19 22.50 38.65
N THR A 256 -16.54 23.74 38.95
CA THR A 256 -17.75 24.39 38.42
C THR A 256 -17.41 25.08 37.10
N VAL A 257 -17.84 24.51 35.98
CA VAL A 257 -17.71 25.14 34.66
C VAL A 257 -18.85 26.13 34.49
N THR A 258 -18.56 27.42 34.61
CA THR A 258 -19.53 28.46 34.24
C THR A 258 -19.64 28.47 32.71
N LYS A 259 -20.80 28.02 32.19
CA LYS A 259 -21.10 28.18 30.76
C LYS A 259 -21.19 29.69 30.46
N PRO A 260 -20.51 30.20 29.42
CA PRO A 260 -20.69 31.58 28.99
C PRO A 260 -22.14 31.83 28.53
#